data_AF-A0A5C1I444-F1
#
_entry.id   AF-A0A5C1I444-F1
#
_cell.length_a   1.000
_cell.length_b   1.000
_cell.length_c   1.000
_cell.angle_alpha   90.00
_cell.angle_beta   90.00
_cell.angle_gamma   90.00
#
_symmetry.space_group_name_H-M   'P 1'
#
loop_
_entity.id
_entity.type
_entity.pdbx_description
1 polymer ?
#
loop_
_entity_poly.entity_id
_entity_poly.type
_entity_poly.pdbx_seq_one_letter_code
_entity_poly.pdbx_strand_id
1 'polypeptide(L)'
;MQLNLNYWKVILLLAPFIVASLLMDLGYTPGNSHKNALEIANYLLIIDILLVNACQVTMFLGFIKATNKNDLYFKINALIPIAFLIIYLSYVIYTSFAYPHIKSNHGPLKKSDLHGNTLILFIFLIHAAINFLFTNNNYVSWEIKKIKDPDKQAELKSKYLKPMKMLVRTSVLVMIASLLLSAIIDLCQLPY
;
A
#
# COMPACT_ATOMS: atom_id res chain seq x y z
N MET A 1 -9.70 16.00 10.76
CA MET A 1 -8.23 16.08 10.76
C MET A 1 -7.78 16.28 9.31
N GLN A 2 -6.98 17.30 9.01
CA GLN A 2 -6.49 17.58 7.65
C GLN A 2 -5.07 16.99 7.50
N LEU A 3 -4.91 16.03 6.59
CA LEU A 3 -3.61 15.44 6.26
C LEU A 3 -2.87 16.36 5.29
N ASN A 4 -2.01 17.24 5.80
CA ASN A 4 -1.07 18.01 4.99
C ASN A 4 0.15 17.14 4.66
N LEU A 5 0.05 16.38 3.57
CA LEU A 5 1.14 15.57 3.01
C LEU A 5 2.05 16.44 2.14
N ASN A 6 3.35 16.49 2.49
CA ASN A 6 4.43 16.98 1.62
C ASN A 6 5.27 15.78 1.15
N TYR A 7 6.22 15.99 0.22
CA TYR A 7 7.02 14.89 -0.34
C TYR A 7 7.72 14.06 0.73
N TRP A 8 8.31 14.72 1.72
CA TRP A 8 8.99 14.05 2.84
C TRP A 8 8.06 13.16 3.68
N LYS A 9 6.85 13.64 4.00
CA LYS A 9 5.85 12.85 4.73
C LYS A 9 5.37 11.65 3.92
N VAL A 10 5.26 11.79 2.60
CA VAL A 10 4.89 10.69 1.71
C VAL A 10 6.01 9.65 1.64
N ILE A 11 7.27 10.07 1.55
CA ILE A 11 8.43 9.16 1.59
C ILE A 11 8.50 8.43 2.94
N LEU A 12 8.31 9.15 4.05
CA LEU A 12 8.28 8.54 5.39
C LEU A 12 7.14 7.51 5.52
N LEU A 13 6.00 7.78 4.89
CA LEU A 13 4.87 6.84 4.87
C LEU A 13 5.20 5.54 4.14
N LEU A 14 6.14 5.58 3.19
CA LEU A 14 6.63 4.43 2.41
C LEU A 14 7.89 3.80 3.02
N ALA A 15 8.34 4.27 4.19
CA ALA A 15 9.50 3.69 4.86
C ALA A 15 9.34 2.20 5.19
N PRO A 16 8.15 1.70 5.62
CA PRO A 16 7.94 0.26 5.81
C PRO A 16 8.21 -0.53 4.53
N PHE A 17 7.74 -0.07 3.37
CA PHE A 17 8.04 -0.70 2.08
C PHE A 17 9.53 -0.71 1.76
N ILE A 18 10.24 0.41 1.92
CA ILE A 18 11.68 0.50 1.64
C ILE A 18 12.47 -0.49 2.52
N VAL A 19 12.16 -0.51 3.83
CA VAL A 19 12.80 -1.44 4.77
C VAL A 19 12.46 -2.89 4.41
N ALA A 20 11.21 -3.16 4.03
CA ALA A 20 10.81 -4.49 3.57
C ALA A 20 11.60 -4.96 2.36
N SER A 21 11.72 -4.13 1.32
CA SER A 21 12.47 -4.46 0.10
C SER A 21 13.93 -4.79 0.42
N LEU A 22 14.59 -3.98 1.26
CA LEU A 22 15.97 -4.24 1.70
C LEU A 22 16.11 -5.56 2.49
N LEU A 23 15.12 -5.87 3.34
CA LEU A 23 15.10 -7.12 4.11
C LEU A 23 14.84 -8.36 3.23
N MET A 24 14.08 -8.22 2.14
CA MET A 24 13.89 -9.31 1.16
C MET A 24 15.20 -9.65 0.45
N ASP A 25 16.02 -8.64 0.10
CA ASP A 25 17.31 -8.83 -0.56
C ASP A 25 18.40 -9.37 0.39
N LEU A 26 18.30 -9.10 1.70
CA LEU A 26 19.13 -9.78 2.73
C LEU A 26 18.79 -11.28 2.87
N GLY A 27 17.79 -11.75 2.12
CA GLY A 27 17.42 -13.15 2.00
C GLY A 27 18.51 -14.04 1.39
N TYR A 28 19.55 -13.49 0.76
CA TYR A 28 20.60 -14.28 0.12
C TYR A 28 21.78 -14.67 1.05
N THR A 29 21.77 -14.21 2.31
CA THR A 29 22.82 -14.55 3.30
C THR A 29 22.56 -15.90 4.00
N PRO A 30 23.52 -16.86 4.00
CA PRO A 30 23.31 -18.18 4.61
C PRO A 30 23.20 -18.13 6.15
N GLY A 31 22.16 -18.78 6.71
CA GLY A 31 21.96 -18.93 8.17
C GLY A 31 20.50 -18.86 8.62
N ASN A 32 20.22 -19.16 9.90
CA ASN A 32 18.87 -19.09 10.49
C ASN A 32 18.26 -17.67 10.50
N SER A 33 19.08 -16.63 10.35
CA SER A 33 18.64 -15.23 10.24
C SER A 33 17.81 -14.94 8.98
N HIS A 34 17.92 -15.79 7.94
CA HIS A 34 17.22 -15.65 6.67
C HIS A 34 15.69 -15.71 6.82
N LYS A 35 15.18 -16.63 7.65
CA LYS A 35 13.73 -16.86 7.77
C LYS A 35 13.06 -15.65 8.40
N ASN A 36 13.55 -15.19 9.55
CA ASN A 36 12.97 -14.07 10.30
C ASN A 36 12.95 -12.76 9.50
N ALA A 37 13.96 -12.47 8.69
CA ALA A 37 14.02 -11.25 7.88
C ALA A 37 12.90 -11.20 6.82
N LEU A 38 12.61 -12.34 6.18
CA LEU A 38 11.56 -12.45 5.18
C LEU A 38 10.16 -12.32 5.79
N GLU A 39 9.95 -12.83 7.00
CA GLU A 39 8.67 -12.66 7.72
C GLU A 39 8.41 -11.19 8.06
N ILE A 40 9.43 -10.52 8.60
CA ILE A 40 9.36 -9.08 8.94
C ILE A 40 9.09 -8.25 7.68
N ALA A 41 9.80 -8.52 6.57
CA ALA A 41 9.59 -7.80 5.32
C ALA A 41 8.13 -7.87 4.84
N ASN A 42 7.54 -9.06 4.93
CA ASN A 42 6.17 -9.26 4.48
C ASN A 42 5.15 -8.49 5.33
N TYR A 43 5.34 -8.44 6.65
CA TYR A 43 4.46 -7.67 7.53
C TYR A 43 4.55 -6.19 7.21
N LEU A 44 5.77 -5.71 6.99
CA LEU A 44 6.03 -4.33 6.60
C LEU A 44 5.35 -3.98 5.26
N LEU A 45 5.34 -4.88 4.27
CA LEU A 45 4.62 -4.67 3.00
C LEU A 45 3.11 -4.54 3.19
N ILE A 46 2.48 -5.41 3.98
CA ILE A 46 1.02 -5.33 4.22
C ILE A 46 0.68 -4.06 5.01
N ILE A 47 1.48 -3.73 6.02
CA ILE A 47 1.34 -2.50 6.82
C ILE A 47 1.44 -1.27 5.92
N ASP A 48 2.40 -1.26 4.98
CA ASP A 48 2.57 -0.16 4.03
C ASP A 48 1.35 0.02 3.12
N ILE A 49 0.88 -1.07 2.50
CA ILE A 49 -0.33 -1.08 1.66
C ILE A 49 -1.52 -0.55 2.47
N LEU A 50 -1.69 -1.00 3.72
CA LEU A 50 -2.76 -0.53 4.60
C LEU A 50 -2.63 0.96 4.90
N LEU A 51 -1.44 1.46 5.25
CA LEU A 51 -1.17 2.88 5.54
C LEU A 51 -1.46 3.79 4.34
N VAL A 52 -0.98 3.40 3.15
CA VAL A 52 -1.19 4.15 1.90
C VAL A 52 -2.68 4.24 1.58
N ASN A 53 -3.41 3.12 1.69
CA ASN A 53 -4.84 3.08 1.43
C ASN A 53 -5.64 3.85 2.49
N ALA A 54 -5.27 3.74 3.78
CA ALA A 54 -5.89 4.50 4.87
C ALA A 54 -5.73 6.02 4.70
N CYS A 55 -4.56 6.48 4.27
CA CYS A 55 -4.36 7.88 3.94
C CYS A 55 -5.27 8.35 2.80
N GLN A 56 -5.45 7.52 1.77
CA GLN A 56 -6.30 7.85 0.62
C GLN A 56 -7.78 7.91 0.98
N VAL A 57 -8.26 6.95 1.79
CA VAL A 57 -9.62 6.99 2.32
C VAL A 57 -9.83 8.23 3.18
N THR A 58 -8.88 8.57 4.02
CA THR A 58 -9.00 9.76 4.89
C THR A 58 -9.10 11.04 4.07
N MET A 59 -8.29 11.18 3.01
CA MET A 59 -8.37 12.31 2.08
C MET A 59 -9.69 12.32 1.30
N PHE A 60 -10.14 11.16 0.83
CA PHE A 60 -11.39 11.01 0.09
C PHE A 60 -12.62 11.35 0.93
N LEU A 61 -12.73 10.81 2.14
CA LEU A 61 -13.79 11.15 3.09
C LEU A 61 -13.76 12.63 3.48
N GLY A 62 -12.55 13.18 3.63
CA GLY A 62 -12.35 14.62 3.84
C GLY A 62 -12.89 15.47 2.69
N PHE A 63 -12.66 15.05 1.44
CA PHE A 63 -13.21 15.70 0.24
C PHE A 63 -14.74 15.63 0.20
N ILE A 64 -15.31 14.45 0.47
CA ILE A 64 -16.77 14.28 0.50
C ILE A 64 -17.40 15.20 1.55
N LYS A 65 -16.79 15.29 2.74
CA LYS A 65 -17.25 16.19 3.81
C LYS A 65 -17.14 17.66 3.42
N ALA A 66 -16.03 18.08 2.79
CA ALA A 66 -15.83 19.46 2.37
C ALA A 66 -16.75 19.89 1.21
N THR A 67 -17.22 18.94 0.41
CA THR A 67 -18.15 19.19 -0.68
C THR A 67 -19.62 19.01 -0.30
N ASN A 68 -19.92 18.68 0.97
CA ASN A 68 -21.26 18.32 1.45
C ASN A 68 -21.97 17.27 0.58
N LYS A 69 -21.20 16.41 -0.09
CA LYS A 69 -21.76 15.32 -0.87
C LYS A 69 -22.21 14.21 0.07
N ASN A 70 -23.46 13.79 -0.02
CA ASN A 70 -23.95 12.65 0.76
C ASN A 70 -23.88 11.35 -0.06
N ASP A 71 -22.71 11.07 -0.63
CA ASP A 71 -22.48 9.87 -1.45
C ASP A 71 -22.09 8.68 -0.56
N LEU A 72 -23.09 8.13 0.15
CA LEU A 72 -22.93 6.99 1.06
C LEU A 72 -22.30 5.77 0.36
N TYR A 73 -22.72 5.49 -0.88
CA TYR A 73 -22.20 4.39 -1.68
C TYR A 73 -20.68 4.49 -1.88
N PHE A 74 -20.18 5.68 -2.24
CA PHE A 74 -18.75 5.90 -2.42
C PHE A 74 -17.98 5.83 -1.09
N LYS A 75 -18.56 6.29 0.03
CA LYS A 75 -17.93 6.14 1.36
C LYS A 75 -17.78 4.67 1.75
N ILE A 76 -18.81 3.85 1.52
CA ILE A 76 -18.77 2.41 1.84
C ILE A 76 -17.77 1.70 0.93
N ASN A 77 -17.83 1.95 -0.38
CA ASN A 77 -16.86 1.37 -1.32
C ASN A 77 -15.42 1.78 -0.98
N ALA A 78 -15.25 2.95 -0.35
CA ALA A 78 -13.95 3.38 0.14
C ALA A 78 -13.42 2.61 1.35
N LEU A 79 -14.29 2.13 2.22
CA LEU A 79 -13.90 1.45 3.44
C LEU A 79 -13.70 -0.06 3.25
N ILE A 80 -14.36 -0.66 2.25
CA ILE A 80 -14.29 -2.10 1.98
C ILE A 80 -12.84 -2.59 1.79
N PRO A 81 -12.01 -2.01 0.90
CA PRO A 81 -10.64 -2.49 0.71
C PRO A 81 -9.78 -2.41 1.98
N ILE A 82 -9.99 -1.38 2.80
CA ILE A 82 -9.29 -1.24 4.09
C ILE A 82 -9.74 -2.31 5.07
N ALA A 83 -11.05 -2.55 5.21
CA ALA A 83 -11.56 -3.57 6.10
C ALA A 83 -11.02 -4.96 5.71
N PHE A 84 -11.00 -5.28 4.42
CA PHE A 84 -10.40 -6.50 3.91
C PHE A 84 -8.90 -6.60 4.20
N LEU A 85 -8.13 -5.53 4.00
CA LEU A 85 -6.70 -5.48 4.33
C LEU A 85 -6.45 -5.69 5.84
N ILE A 86 -7.27 -5.10 6.71
CA ILE A 86 -7.17 -5.26 8.18
C ILE A 86 -7.47 -6.71 8.58
N ILE A 87 -8.55 -7.30 8.02
CA ILE A 87 -8.92 -8.69 8.30
C ILE A 87 -7.80 -9.63 7.82
N TYR A 88 -7.27 -9.39 6.62
CA TYR A 88 -6.16 -10.18 6.09
C TYR A 88 -4.89 -10.05 6.96
N LEU A 89 -4.51 -8.84 7.36
CA LEU A 89 -3.38 -8.63 8.26
C LEU A 89 -3.58 -9.34 9.60
N SER A 90 -4.79 -9.24 10.18
CA SER A 90 -5.13 -9.91 11.45
C SER A 90 -5.06 -11.43 11.33
N TYR A 91 -5.56 -11.98 10.23
CA TYR A 91 -5.47 -13.40 9.91
C TYR A 91 -4.01 -13.86 9.82
N VAL A 92 -3.19 -13.12 9.08
CA VAL A 92 -1.75 -13.42 8.92
C VAL A 92 -1.01 -13.35 10.25
N ILE A 93 -1.27 -12.34 11.08
CA ILE A 93 -0.70 -12.23 12.43
C ILE A 93 -1.11 -13.43 13.29
N TYR A 94 -2.41 -13.76 13.32
CA TYR A 94 -2.93 -14.88 14.08
C TYR A 94 -2.30 -16.20 13.65
N THR A 95 -2.19 -16.48 12.35
CA THR A 95 -1.60 -17.72 11.86
C THR A 95 -0.13 -17.87 12.23
N SER A 96 0.63 -16.77 12.26
CA SER A 96 2.05 -16.82 12.63
C SER A 96 2.27 -17.05 14.12
N PHE A 97 1.36 -16.56 14.98
CA PHE A 97 1.41 -16.85 16.42
C PHE A 97 0.87 -18.23 16.78
N ALA A 98 -0.15 -18.73 16.06
CA ALA A 98 -0.78 -20.02 16.35
C ALA A 98 0.08 -21.23 15.94
N TYR A 99 0.98 -21.07 14.95
CA TYR A 99 1.82 -22.15 14.43
C TYR A 99 3.31 -21.78 14.35
N PRO A 100 4.00 -21.53 15.48
CA PRO A 100 5.36 -20.96 15.48
C PRO A 100 6.50 -21.95 15.10
N HIS A 101 6.25 -23.26 15.02
CA HIS A 101 7.32 -24.28 14.96
C HIS A 101 7.22 -25.31 13.82
N ILE A 102 6.32 -25.14 12.85
CA ILE A 102 6.22 -26.06 11.70
C ILE A 102 7.16 -25.60 10.58
N LYS A 103 8.48 -25.81 10.77
CA LYS A 103 9.63 -25.84 9.81
C LYS A 103 9.64 -25.03 8.48
N SER A 104 8.70 -24.16 8.18
CA SER A 104 8.51 -23.52 6.88
C SER A 104 8.28 -22.02 7.06
N ASN A 105 9.08 -21.20 6.37
CA ASN A 105 9.03 -19.74 6.29
C ASN A 105 7.64 -19.13 6.61
N HIS A 106 7.43 -18.62 7.82
CA HIS A 106 6.16 -18.03 8.30
C HIS A 106 6.16 -16.51 8.13
N GLY A 107 6.37 -16.08 6.89
CA GLY A 107 6.14 -14.70 6.48
C GLY A 107 4.82 -14.58 5.72
N PRO A 108 4.14 -13.42 5.75
CA PRO A 108 2.94 -13.18 4.94
C PRO A 108 3.10 -13.44 3.42
N LEU A 109 4.31 -13.27 2.86
CA LEU A 109 4.74 -13.87 1.60
C LEU A 109 5.45 -15.18 1.93
N LYS A 110 4.65 -16.19 2.23
CA LYS A 110 5.11 -17.52 2.54
C LYS A 110 5.80 -18.06 1.27
N LYS A 111 7.08 -18.45 1.34
CA LYS A 111 7.65 -19.36 0.30
C LYS A 111 6.94 -20.72 0.34
N SER A 112 6.24 -21.03 1.42
CA SER A 112 5.36 -22.19 1.56
C SER A 112 3.90 -21.82 1.24
N ASP A 113 3.34 -22.25 0.12
CA ASP A 113 1.90 -22.20 -0.18
C ASP A 113 1.28 -20.84 -0.56
N LEU A 114 1.95 -20.10 -1.44
CA LEU A 114 1.25 -19.41 -2.54
C LEU A 114 0.70 -20.46 -3.55
N HIS A 115 0.05 -21.52 -3.05
CA HIS A 115 -0.65 -22.49 -3.88
C HIS A 115 -1.91 -21.82 -4.40
N GLY A 116 -1.95 -21.57 -5.73
CA GLY A 116 -3.12 -21.10 -6.50
C GLY A 116 -3.98 -20.07 -5.79
N ASN A 117 -4.95 -20.54 -5.00
CA ASN A 117 -5.99 -19.75 -4.37
C ASN A 117 -5.47 -18.63 -3.43
N THR A 118 -4.44 -18.86 -2.61
CA THR A 118 -3.90 -17.82 -1.70
C THR A 118 -3.13 -16.73 -2.45
N LEU A 119 -2.40 -17.10 -3.51
CA LEU A 119 -1.74 -16.16 -4.41
C LEU A 119 -2.76 -15.34 -5.20
N ILE A 120 -3.79 -16.01 -5.72
CA ILE A 120 -4.89 -15.38 -6.44
C ILE A 120 -5.58 -14.35 -5.53
N LEU A 121 -5.92 -14.72 -4.30
CA LEU A 121 -6.52 -13.80 -3.33
C LEU A 121 -5.61 -12.61 -3.04
N PHE A 122 -4.32 -12.84 -2.81
CA PHE A 122 -3.35 -11.77 -2.55
C PHE A 122 -3.21 -10.81 -3.74
N ILE A 123 -3.10 -11.34 -4.96
CA ILE A 123 -3.05 -10.54 -6.19
C ILE A 123 -4.34 -9.75 -6.39
N PHE A 124 -5.51 -10.35 -6.17
CA PHE A 124 -6.78 -9.64 -6.25
C PHE A 124 -6.90 -8.55 -5.21
N LEU A 125 -6.35 -8.76 -4.01
CA LEU A 125 -6.38 -7.80 -2.92
C LEU A 125 -5.44 -6.62 -3.19
N ILE A 126 -4.23 -6.87 -3.70
CA ILE A 126 -3.34 -5.83 -4.22
C ILE A 126 -3.98 -5.10 -5.39
N HIS A 127 -4.54 -5.82 -6.36
CA HIS A 127 -5.19 -5.23 -7.52
C HIS A 127 -6.37 -4.34 -7.10
N ALA A 128 -7.20 -4.79 -6.16
CA ALA A 128 -8.29 -4.01 -5.60
C ALA A 128 -7.77 -2.76 -4.89
N ALA A 129 -6.71 -2.87 -4.09
CA ALA A 129 -6.09 -1.74 -3.42
C ALA A 129 -5.50 -0.72 -4.42
N ILE A 130 -4.82 -1.19 -5.47
CA ILE A 130 -4.28 -0.33 -6.53
C ILE A 130 -5.41 0.36 -7.30
N ASN A 131 -6.41 -0.41 -7.76
CA ASN A 131 -7.54 0.13 -8.50
C ASN A 131 -8.32 1.16 -7.66
N PHE A 132 -8.41 0.91 -6.36
CA PHE A 132 -9.00 1.82 -5.39
C PHE A 132 -8.26 3.16 -5.30
N LEU A 133 -6.92 3.15 -5.29
CA LEU A 133 -6.10 4.37 -5.34
C LEU A 133 -6.39 5.22 -6.59
N PHE A 134 -6.51 4.58 -7.75
CA PHE A 134 -6.76 5.29 -9.01
C PHE A 134 -8.20 5.77 -9.14
N THR A 135 -9.18 4.95 -8.73
CA THR A 135 -10.60 5.28 -8.82
C THR A 135 -10.95 6.49 -7.98
N ASN A 136 -10.45 6.59 -6.74
CA ASN A 136 -10.70 7.75 -5.89
C ASN A 136 -10.07 9.03 -6.46
N ASN A 137 -8.84 8.94 -6.97
CA ASN A 137 -8.18 10.06 -7.62
C ASN A 137 -8.98 10.56 -8.84
N ASN A 138 -9.49 9.63 -9.65
CA ASN A 138 -10.28 9.94 -10.83
C ASN A 138 -11.62 10.57 -10.44
N TYR A 139 -12.31 10.00 -9.45
CA TYR A 139 -13.56 10.56 -8.93
C TYR A 139 -13.36 11.98 -8.39
N VAL A 140 -12.38 12.19 -7.50
CA VAL A 140 -12.09 13.52 -6.93
C VAL A 140 -11.70 14.50 -8.04
N SER A 141 -10.89 14.06 -9.00
CA SER A 141 -10.52 14.91 -10.14
C SER A 141 -11.72 15.30 -10.99
N TRP A 142 -12.66 14.39 -11.22
CA TRP A 142 -13.85 14.65 -12.02
C TRP A 142 -14.81 15.58 -11.29
N GLU A 143 -15.02 15.36 -9.99
CA GLU A 143 -15.89 16.22 -9.19
C GLU A 143 -15.35 17.65 -9.04
N ILE A 144 -14.05 17.82 -8.85
CA ILE A 144 -13.43 19.15 -8.82
C ILE A 144 -13.61 19.88 -10.15
N LYS A 145 -13.54 19.17 -11.29
CA LYS A 145 -13.76 19.78 -12.62
C LYS A 145 -15.17 20.32 -12.83
N LYS A 146 -16.18 19.79 -12.12
CA LYS A 146 -17.57 20.27 -12.22
C LYS A 146 -17.83 21.55 -11.44
N ILE A 147 -16.94 21.93 -10.53
CA ILE A 147 -17.10 23.12 -9.70
C ILE A 147 -16.85 24.34 -10.57
N LYS A 148 -17.86 25.23 -10.67
CA LYS A 148 -17.79 26.46 -11.48
C LYS A 148 -16.93 27.56 -10.84
N ASP A 149 -16.89 27.58 -9.51
CA ASP A 149 -16.12 28.54 -8.73
C ASP A 149 -14.61 28.22 -8.81
N PRO A 150 -13.79 29.08 -9.44
CA PRO A 150 -12.37 28.83 -9.66
C PRO A 150 -11.57 28.82 -8.35
N ASP A 151 -11.94 29.63 -7.36
CA ASP A 151 -11.20 29.73 -6.10
C ASP A 151 -11.44 28.48 -5.26
N LYS A 152 -12.71 28.06 -5.16
CA LYS A 152 -13.06 26.79 -4.50
C LYS A 152 -12.49 25.58 -5.23
N GLN A 153 -12.43 25.62 -6.56
CA GLN A 153 -11.79 24.58 -7.35
C GLN A 153 -10.29 24.48 -7.06
N ALA A 154 -9.58 25.61 -7.02
CA ALA A 154 -8.16 25.67 -6.69
C ALA A 154 -7.87 25.19 -5.27
N GLU A 155 -8.70 25.58 -4.31
CA GLU A 155 -8.60 25.15 -2.91
C GLU A 155 -8.72 23.63 -2.79
N LEU A 156 -9.78 23.03 -3.35
CA LEU A 156 -10.02 21.58 -3.27
C LEU A 156 -8.95 20.78 -4.03
N LYS A 157 -8.47 21.32 -5.15
CA LYS A 157 -7.36 20.72 -5.90
C LYS A 157 -6.08 20.69 -5.08
N SER A 158 -5.77 21.77 -4.37
CA SER A 158 -4.59 21.88 -3.53
C SER A 158 -4.68 20.99 -2.29
N LYS A 159 -5.85 20.97 -1.63
CA LYS A 159 -6.05 20.27 -0.35
C LYS A 159 -6.25 18.76 -0.49
N TYR A 160 -6.87 18.29 -1.57
CA TYR A 160 -7.24 16.88 -1.72
C TYR A 160 -6.57 16.23 -2.93
N LEU A 161 -6.80 16.76 -4.13
CA LEU A 161 -6.34 16.09 -5.35
C LEU A 161 -4.82 16.02 -5.47
N LYS A 162 -4.12 17.13 -5.17
CA LYS A 162 -2.66 17.18 -5.28
C LYS A 162 -1.98 16.21 -4.31
N PRO A 163 -2.32 16.16 -3.00
CA PRO A 163 -1.84 15.14 -2.07
C PRO A 163 -2.16 13.70 -2.50
N MET A 164 -3.39 13.44 -2.97
CA MET A 164 -3.77 12.09 -3.41
C MET A 164 -2.97 11.64 -4.63
N LYS A 165 -2.73 12.53 -5.61
CA LYS A 165 -1.88 12.24 -6.78
C LYS A 165 -0.41 12.09 -6.40
N MET A 166 0.06 12.90 -5.46
CA MET A 166 1.41 12.85 -4.95
C MET A 166 1.69 11.50 -4.29
N LEU A 167 0.80 11.02 -3.43
CA LEU A 167 0.92 9.70 -2.81
C LEU A 167 1.03 8.60 -3.87
N VAL A 168 0.13 8.58 -4.86
CA VAL A 168 0.18 7.56 -5.94
C VAL A 168 1.49 7.65 -6.73
N ARG A 169 1.91 8.85 -7.12
CA ARG A 169 3.17 9.04 -7.87
C ARG A 169 4.37 8.56 -7.09
N THR A 170 4.47 8.91 -5.81
CA THR A 170 5.59 8.49 -4.97
C THR A 170 5.56 6.99 -4.71
N SER A 171 4.39 6.39 -4.46
CA SER A 171 4.26 4.93 -4.32
C SER A 171 4.73 4.21 -5.59
N VAL A 172 4.32 4.67 -6.78
CA VAL A 172 4.77 4.10 -8.05
C VAL A 172 6.28 4.27 -8.25
N LEU A 173 6.83 5.45 -7.96
CA LEU A 173 8.26 5.71 -8.07
C LEU A 173 9.09 4.82 -7.15
N VAL A 174 8.67 4.68 -5.89
CA VAL A 174 9.36 3.83 -4.90
C VAL A 174 9.29 2.36 -5.32
N MET A 175 8.14 1.90 -5.82
CA MET A 175 7.99 0.54 -6.35
C MET A 175 8.93 0.29 -7.54
N ILE A 176 8.95 1.19 -8.53
CA ILE A 176 9.84 1.07 -9.70
C ILE A 176 11.31 1.09 -9.27
N ALA A 177 11.69 2.02 -8.37
CA ALA A 177 13.07 2.11 -7.87
C ALA A 177 13.49 0.83 -7.14
N SER A 178 12.59 0.22 -6.37
CA SER A 178 12.88 -1.03 -5.64
C SER A 178 12.99 -2.22 -6.59
N LEU A 179 12.15 -2.29 -7.64
CA LEU A 179 12.28 -3.31 -8.69
C LEU A 179 13.59 -3.18 -9.47
N LEU A 180 13.99 -1.95 -9.82
CA LEU A 180 15.26 -1.69 -10.49
C LEU A 180 16.45 -2.07 -9.60
N LEU A 181 16.41 -1.73 -8.32
CA LEU A 181 17.46 -2.08 -7.36
C LEU A 181 17.60 -3.60 -7.24
N SER A 182 16.48 -4.31 -7.08
CA SER A 182 16.45 -5.78 -7.01
C SER A 182 17.01 -6.41 -8.29
N ALA A 183 16.63 -5.92 -9.47
CA ALA A 183 17.18 -6.40 -10.74
C ALA A 183 18.71 -6.16 -10.87
N ILE A 184 19.22 -5.04 -10.37
CA ILE A 184 20.67 -4.75 -10.35
C ILE A 184 21.39 -5.73 -9.40
N ILE A 185 20.82 -5.98 -8.22
CA ILE A 185 21.38 -6.93 -7.24
C ILE A 185 21.45 -8.33 -7.86
N ASP A 186 20.38 -8.80 -8.49
CA ASP A 186 20.34 -10.10 -9.16
C ASP A 186 21.41 -10.19 -10.28
N LEU A 187 21.55 -9.14 -11.09
CA LEU A 187 22.58 -9.09 -12.14
C LEU A 187 24.01 -9.13 -11.58
N CYS A 188 24.27 -8.46 -10.45
CA CYS A 188 25.57 -8.47 -9.79
C CYS A 188 25.90 -9.81 -9.11
N GLN A 189 24.90 -10.64 -8.83
CA GLN A 189 25.06 -11.96 -8.21
C GLN A 189 25.13 -13.11 -9.22
N LEU A 190 24.93 -12.85 -10.51
CA LEU A 190 25.16 -13.85 -11.55
C LEU A 190 26.64 -14.26 -11.57
N PRO A 191 26.96 -15.56 -11.44
CA PRO A 191 28.34 -16.01 -11.51
C PRO A 191 28.86 -15.76 -12.93
N TYR A 192 29.92 -14.95 -13.02
CA TYR A 192 30.78 -14.89 -14.20
C TYR A 192 31.63 -16.16 -14.30
#